data_AF-A0A1N6EVP9-F1
#
_entry.id   AF-A0A1N6EVP9-F1
#
_cell.length_a   1.000
_cell.length_b   1.000
_cell.length_c   1.000
_cell.angle_alpha   90.00
_cell.angle_beta   90.00
_cell.angle_gamma   90.00
#
_symmetry.space_group_name_H-M   'P 1'
#
loop_
_entity.id
_entity.type
_entity.pdbx_description
1 polymer ?
#
loop_
_entity_poly.entity_id
_entity_poly.type
_entity_poly.pdbx_seq_one_letter_code
_entity_poly.pdbx_strand_id
1 'polypeptide(L)' 'MTAARRRTIVAELCDAFDVSQRRACRALGINRSGLRYAPMHSDERLALARRIEVLAGEHPRYEVVPNVQTTRPGF' A
#
# COMPACT_ATOMS: atom_id res chain seq x y z
N MET A 1 6.59 -16.28 3.30
CA MET A 1 6.38 -15.86 1.89
C MET A 1 6.22 -14.35 1.81
N THR A 2 7.06 -13.67 1.02
CA THR A 2 7.00 -12.21 0.84
C THR A 2 5.83 -11.79 -0.07
N ALA A 3 5.39 -10.54 0.03
CA ALA A 3 4.31 -10.00 -0.81
C ALA A 3 4.68 -9.99 -2.31
N ALA A 4 5.94 -9.73 -2.64
CA ALA A 4 6.44 -9.81 -4.01
C ALA A 4 6.30 -11.24 -4.57
N ARG A 5 6.72 -12.25 -3.80
CA ARG A 5 6.64 -13.66 -4.24
C ARG A 5 5.19 -14.13 -4.41
N ARG A 6 4.27 -13.66 -3.56
CA ARG A 6 2.82 -13.90 -3.74
C ARG A 6 2.29 -13.32 -5.05
N ARG A 7 2.71 -12.11 -5.42
CA ARG A 7 2.33 -11.47 -6.70
C ARG A 7 2.81 -12.27 -7.89
N THR A 8 4.07 -12.72 -7.87
CA THR A 8 4.62 -13.58 -8.93
C THR A 8 3.81 -14.86 -9.08
N ILE A 9 3.59 -15.60 -7.99
CA ILE A 9 2.84 -16.87 -8.03
C ILE A 9 1.42 -16.67 -8.58
N VAL A 10 0.73 -15.59 -8.18
CA VAL A 10 -0.61 -15.29 -8.68
C VAL A 10 -0.60 -14.93 -10.16
N ALA A 11 0.40 -14.20 -10.64
CA ALA A 11 0.55 -13.88 -12.06
C ALA A 11 0.75 -15.16 -12.89
N GLU A 12 1.70 -16.01 -12.50
CA GLU A 12 1.96 -17.31 -13.13
C GLU A 12 0.70 -18.19 -13.18
N LEU A 13 -0.11 -18.20 -12.12
CA LEU A 13 -1.38 -18.94 -12.10
C LEU A 13 -2.45 -18.34 -13.00
N CYS A 14 -2.50 -17.02 -13.14
CA CYS A 14 -3.42 -16.38 -14.07
C CYS A 14 -3.05 -16.76 -15.51
N ASP A 15 -1.76 -16.72 -15.83
CA ASP A 15 -1.26 -16.99 -17.17
C ASP A 15 -1.34 -18.48 -17.54
N ALA A 16 -1.00 -19.38 -16.61
CA ALA A 16 -0.98 -20.83 -16.86
C ALA A 16 -2.39 -21.45 -16.96
N PHE A 17 -3.39 -20.87 -16.30
CA PHE A 17 -4.74 -21.44 -16.21
C PHE A 17 -5.85 -20.56 -16.78
N ASP A 18 -5.50 -19.42 -17.39
CA ASP A 18 -6.43 -18.41 -17.92
C ASP A 18 -7.53 -18.03 -16.90
N VAL A 19 -7.12 -17.85 -15.65
CA VAL A 19 -8.02 -17.52 -14.54
C VAL A 19 -7.82 -16.09 -14.08
N SER A 20 -8.91 -15.43 -13.68
CA SER A 20 -8.81 -14.13 -13.04
C SER A 20 -7.98 -14.19 -11.75
N GLN A 21 -7.30 -13.09 -11.44
CA GLN A 21 -6.59 -12.89 -10.17
C GLN A 21 -7.43 -13.25 -8.93
N ARG A 22 -8.74 -12.98 -8.96
CA ARG A 22 -9.66 -13.32 -7.87
C ARG A 22 -9.77 -14.82 -7.65
N ARG A 23 -9.81 -15.60 -8.73
CA ARG A 23 -9.92 -17.06 -8.71
C ARG A 23 -8.59 -17.69 -8.29
N ALA A 24 -7.46 -17.18 -8.81
CA ALA A 24 -6.12 -17.57 -8.36
C ALA A 24 -5.89 -17.30 -6.86
N CYS A 25 -6.26 -16.12 -6.36
CA CYS A 25 -6.14 -15.79 -4.94
C CYS A 25 -7.00 -16.70 -4.04
N ARG A 26 -8.23 -17.04 -4.48
CA ARG A 26 -9.08 -18.01 -3.75
C ARG A 26 -8.45 -19.39 -3.69
N ALA A 27 -7.93 -19.89 -4.80
CA ALA A 27 -7.30 -21.21 -4.88
C ALA A 27 -6.06 -21.31 -3.96
N LEU A 28 -5.31 -20.22 -3.80
CA LEU A 28 -4.13 -20.16 -2.94
C LEU A 28 -4.43 -19.78 -1.47
N GLY A 29 -5.67 -19.44 -1.12
CA GLY A 29 -6.03 -18.92 0.21
C GLY A 29 -5.38 -17.56 0.54
N ILE A 30 -5.01 -16.77 -0.47
CA ILE A 30 -4.32 -15.48 -0.30
C ILE A 30 -5.33 -14.33 -0.32
N ASN A 31 -5.21 -13.40 0.63
CA ASN A 31 -6.00 -12.16 0.59
C ASN A 31 -5.53 -11.23 -0.54
N ARG A 32 -6.46 -10.83 -1.41
CA ARG A 32 -6.20 -9.93 -2.55
C ARG A 32 -5.67 -8.56 -2.11
N SER A 33 -6.06 -8.06 -0.93
CA SER A 33 -5.68 -6.71 -0.47
C SER A 33 -4.17 -6.61 -0.26
N GLY A 34 -3.58 -7.63 0.39
CA GLY A 34 -2.14 -7.71 0.59
C GLY A 34 -1.35 -7.94 -0.71
N LEU A 35 -2.00 -8.44 -1.77
CA LEU A 35 -1.39 -8.60 -3.09
C LEU A 35 -1.29 -7.27 -3.84
N ARG A 36 -2.28 -6.40 -3.67
CA ARG A 36 -2.35 -5.07 -4.30
C ARG A 36 -1.60 -3.99 -3.53
N TYR A 37 -1.24 -4.26 -2.28
CA TYR A 37 -0.47 -3.32 -1.49
C TYR A 37 0.92 -3.12 -2.11
N ALA A 38 1.14 -1.93 -2.65
CA ALA A 38 2.45 -1.44 -3.04
C ALA A 38 2.99 -0.59 -1.89
N PRO A 39 4.17 -0.91 -1.35
CA PRO A 39 4.81 -0.03 -0.38
C PRO A 39 5.13 1.29 -1.09
N MET A 40 4.58 2.38 -0.56
CA MET A 40 4.91 3.73 -1.01
C MET A 40 6.36 4.04 -0.61
N HIS A 41 7.12 4.77 -1.42
CA HIS A 41 8.46 5.18 -1.03
C HIS A 41 8.42 6.29 0.04
N SER A 42 9.48 6.40 0.84
CA SER A 42 9.59 7.43 1.90
C SER A 42 9.44 8.84 1.34
N ASP A 43 10.01 9.09 0.17
CA ASP A 43 10.09 10.42 -0.43
C ASP A 43 8.73 10.84 -0.97
N GLU A 44 8.01 9.90 -1.59
CA GLU A 44 6.62 10.11 -2.02
C GLU A 44 5.71 10.42 -0.83
N ARG A 45 5.89 9.69 0.29
CA ARG A 45 5.13 9.96 1.53
C ARG A 45 5.40 11.37 2.05
N LEU A 46 6.67 11.79 2.05
CA LEU A 46 7.05 13.11 2.51
C LEU A 46 6.49 14.21 1.61
N ALA A 47 6.53 14.02 0.29
CA ALA A 47 5.94 14.95 -0.68
C ALA A 47 4.42 15.07 -0.49
N LEU A 48 3.73 13.96 -0.23
CA LEU A 48 2.31 13.96 0.10
C LEU A 48 2.02 14.71 1.41
N ALA A 49 2.79 14.45 2.47
CA ALA A 49 2.64 15.14 3.75
C ALA A 49 2.79 16.66 3.62
N ARG A 50 3.84 17.12 2.92
CA ARG A 50 4.03 18.56 2.64
C ARG A 50 2.86 19.17 1.89
N ARG A 51 2.31 18.45 0.91
CA ARG A 51 1.18 18.95 0.12
C ARG A 51 -0.10 19.04 0.96
N ILE A 52 -0.30 18.11 1.88
CA ILE A 52 -1.40 18.16 2.85
C ILE A 52 -1.22 19.36 3.80
N GLU A 53 -0.02 19.61 4.30
CA GLU A 53 0.28 20.77 5.17
C GLU A 53 -0.01 22.11 4.46
N VAL A 54 0.39 22.24 3.20
CA VAL A 54 0.08 23.43 2.38
C VAL A 54 -1.44 23.64 2.26
N LEU A 55 -2.18 22.58 1.91
CA LEU A 55 -3.64 22.65 1.79
C LEU A 55 -4.34 22.95 3.13
N ALA A 56 -3.80 22.45 4.24
CA ALA A 56 -4.30 22.74 5.58
C ALA A 56 -4.10 24.22 5.94
N GLY A 57 -2.95 24.80 5.57
CA GLY A 57 -2.68 26.22 5.73
C GLY A 57 -3.61 27.11 4.88
N GLU A 58 -3.95 26.66 3.67
CA GLU A 58 -4.88 27.37 2.78
C GLU A 58 -6.34 27.30 3.25
N HIS A 59 -6.70 26.24 3.98
CA HIS A 59 -8.05 26.02 4.48
C HIS A 59 -8.10 25.72 5.99
N PRO A 60 -7.94 26.75 6.84
CA PRO A 60 -7.85 26.58 8.30
C PRO A 60 -9.11 26.02 8.97
N ARG A 61 -10.24 25.89 8.26
CA ARG A 61 -11.45 25.20 8.77
C ARG A 61 -11.31 23.67 8.75
N TYR A 62 -10.41 23.14 7.93
CA TYR A 62 -10.11 21.71 7.87
C TYR A 62 -8.76 21.49 8.53
N GLU A 63 -8.72 21.60 9.87
CA GLU A 63 -7.49 21.34 10.61
C GLU A 63 -6.99 19.93 10.30
N VAL A 64 -5.85 19.85 9.62
CA VAL A 64 -5.12 18.60 9.51
C VAL A 64 -4.28 18.46 10.76
N VAL A 65 -4.69 17.54 11.64
CA VAL A 65 -3.85 17.11 12.76
C VAL A 65 -2.56 16.49 12.21
N PRO A 66 -1.38 17.04 12.54
CA PRO A 66 -0.12 16.50 12.03
C PRO A 66 0.06 15.06 12.49
N ASN A 67 0.33 14.18 11.53
CA ASN A 67 0.59 12.78 11.79
C ASN A 67 1.98 12.61 12.42
N VAL A 68 2.03 12.74 13.74
CA VAL A 68 3.21 12.40 14.56
C VAL A 68 3.35 10.88 14.58
N GLN A 69 3.83 10.30 13.46
CA GLN A 69 4.45 8.99 13.51
C GLN A 69 5.80 9.17 14.19
N THR A 70 5.75 9.07 15.51
CA THR A 70 6.88 8.91 16.40
C THR A 70 7.87 7.94 15.78
N THR A 71 9.05 8.45 15.50
CA THR A 71 10.31 7.72 15.58
C THR A 71 10.24 6.82 16.82
N ARG A 72 9.91 5.53 16.62
CA ARG A 72 10.22 4.51 17.62
C ARG A 72 11.74 4.33 17.55
N PRO A 73 12.51 4.70 18.59
CA PRO A 73 13.88 4.23 18.68
C PRO A 73 13.79 2.70 18.88
N GLY A 74 14.68 1.98 18.20
CA GLY A 74 14.71 0.52 18.25
C GLY A 74 14.87 0.02 19.69
N PHE A 75 14.09 -1.00 20.01
CA PHE A 75 14.37 -2.06 20.97
C PHE A 75 13.61 -3.31 20.52
#